data_AF-A0A6V7JA42-F1
#
_entry.id   AF-A0A6V7JA42-F1
#
_cell.length_a   1.000
_cell.length_b   1.000
_cell.length_c   1.000
_cell.angle_alpha   90.00
_cell.angle_beta   90.00
_cell.angle_gamma   90.00
#
_symmetry.space_group_name_H-M   'P 1'
#
loop_
_entity.id
_entity.type
_entity.pdbx_description
1 polymer ?
#
loop_
_entity_poly.entity_id
_entity_poly.type
_entity_poly.pdbx_seq_one_letter_code
_entity_poly.pdbx_strand_id
1 'polypeptide(L)'
;IIKKHANPADYDRAVVVQNAGSIGDLQSRTIDMTDYEYWRKYYDLNVFSPAVLNSVFMKIFNDHVKVKKLVINITSRAGIEPIKTSGYYCSGKAAREMYFK
;
A
#
# COMPACT_ATOMS: atom_id res chain seq x y z
N ILE A 1 9.46 -1.78 17.13
CA ILE A 1 8.69 -0.85 16.26
C ILE A 1 7.35 -0.49 16.89
N ILE A 2 6.60 -1.43 17.47
CA ILE A 2 5.36 -1.09 18.20
C ILE A 2 5.68 -0.96 19.69
N LYS A 3 5.45 0.22 20.27
CA LYS A 3 5.64 0.48 21.71
C LYS A 3 4.32 0.67 22.48
N LYS A 4 3.22 0.93 21.77
CA LYS A 4 1.86 1.09 22.30
C LYS A 4 0.86 0.83 21.17
N HIS A 5 -0.18 0.06 21.42
CA HIS A 5 -1.29 -0.17 20.49
C HIS A 5 -2.59 -0.38 21.27
N ALA A 6 -3.72 -0.34 20.57
CA ALA A 6 -5.03 -0.67 21.16
C ALA A 6 -5.06 -2.15 21.60
N ASN A 7 -5.79 -2.46 22.66
CA ASN A 7 -6.04 -3.83 23.07
C ASN A 7 -7.07 -4.47 22.12
N PRO A 8 -6.73 -5.50 21.35
CA PRO A 8 -7.65 -6.07 20.35
C PRO A 8 -8.92 -6.66 20.98
N ALA A 9 -8.86 -7.12 22.24
CA ALA A 9 -10.01 -7.68 22.94
C ALA A 9 -11.16 -6.68 23.16
N ASP A 10 -10.90 -5.38 23.04
CA ASP A 10 -11.89 -4.32 23.26
C ASP A 10 -12.77 -4.06 22.02
N TYR A 11 -12.52 -4.72 20.89
CA TYR A 11 -13.16 -4.43 19.60
C TYR A 11 -13.71 -5.69 18.94
N ASP A 12 -14.96 -5.63 18.45
CA ASP A 12 -15.53 -6.72 17.64
C ASP A 12 -14.99 -6.73 16.19
N ARG A 13 -14.52 -5.57 15.72
CA ARG A 13 -14.03 -5.39 14.34
C ARG A 13 -12.89 -4.38 14.28
N ALA A 14 -11.89 -4.70 13.46
CA ALA A 14 -10.81 -3.80 13.09
C ALA A 14 -10.82 -3.60 11.57
N VAL A 15 -10.75 -2.33 11.13
CA VAL A 15 -10.76 -1.96 9.71
C VAL A 15 -9.54 -1.09 9.41
N VAL A 16 -8.81 -1.40 8.35
CA VAL A 16 -7.73 -0.56 7.83
C VAL A 16 -7.98 -0.22 6.36
N VAL A 17 -7.86 1.05 6.03
CA VAL A 17 -7.99 1.56 4.66
C VAL A 17 -6.64 2.06 4.18
N GLN A 18 -6.00 1.27 3.32
CA GLN A 18 -4.73 1.59 2.68
C GLN A 18 -4.96 2.54 1.51
N ASN A 19 -5.23 3.81 1.85
CA ASN A 19 -5.53 4.87 0.88
C ASN A 19 -4.32 5.71 0.46
N ALA A 20 -3.39 5.96 1.40
CA ALA A 20 -2.26 6.85 1.15
C ALA A 20 -1.43 6.39 -0.07
N GLY A 21 -1.11 7.37 -0.92
CA GLY A 21 -0.33 7.19 -2.13
C GLY A 21 -0.20 8.50 -2.91
N SER A 22 0.72 8.52 -3.86
CA SER A 22 0.99 9.63 -4.77
C SER A 22 0.92 9.14 -6.21
N ILE A 23 0.63 10.04 -7.15
CA ILE A 23 0.65 9.67 -8.58
C ILE A 23 2.07 9.59 -9.15
N GLY A 24 3.07 10.12 -8.45
CA GLY A 24 4.45 10.19 -8.93
C GLY A 24 4.60 11.22 -10.05
N ASP A 25 5.67 11.08 -10.84
CA ASP A 25 5.90 11.96 -11.99
C ASP A 25 5.13 11.44 -13.21
N LEU A 26 4.40 12.34 -13.86
CA LEU A 26 3.61 12.07 -15.07
C LEU A 26 4.14 12.79 -16.32
N GLN A 27 5.17 13.61 -16.16
CA GLN A 27 5.76 14.39 -17.25
C GLN A 27 6.84 13.56 -17.96
N SER A 28 7.61 12.77 -17.22
CA SER A 28 8.66 11.92 -17.78
C SER A 28 8.10 10.77 -18.62
N ARG A 29 8.74 10.51 -19.76
CA ARG A 29 8.53 9.28 -20.52
C ARG A 29 9.33 8.15 -19.85
N THR A 30 8.97 6.91 -20.15
CA THR A 30 9.63 5.73 -19.55
C THR A 30 11.14 5.68 -19.81
N ILE A 31 11.60 6.19 -20.96
CA ILE A 31 13.02 6.29 -21.29
C ILE A 31 13.79 7.29 -20.40
N ASP A 32 13.10 8.22 -19.76
CA ASP A 32 13.68 9.28 -18.93
C ASP A 32 13.61 8.95 -17.42
N MET A 33 12.98 7.83 -17.05
CA MET A 33 12.77 7.40 -15.65
C MET A 33 14.03 6.73 -15.06
N THR A 34 15.16 7.42 -15.09
CA THR A 34 16.48 6.90 -14.69
C THR A 34 16.87 7.22 -13.25
N ASP A 35 16.15 8.11 -12.57
CA ASP A 35 16.42 8.48 -11.17
C ASP A 35 15.99 7.36 -10.21
N TYR A 36 17.00 6.61 -9.74
CA TYR A 36 16.82 5.49 -8.83
C TYR A 36 16.37 5.90 -7.42
N GLU A 37 16.74 7.09 -6.94
CA GLU A 37 16.29 7.59 -5.64
C GLU A 37 14.82 7.98 -5.69
N TYR A 38 14.36 8.53 -6.82
CA TYR A 38 12.94 8.78 -7.03
C TYR A 38 12.12 7.48 -7.07
N TRP A 39 12.61 6.45 -7.76
CA TRP A 39 11.99 5.12 -7.73
C TRP A 39 11.84 4.58 -6.31
N ARG A 40 12.91 4.64 -5.50
CA ARG A 40 12.90 4.19 -4.11
C ARG A 40 11.87 4.95 -3.28
N LYS A 41 11.92 6.28 -3.27
CA LYS A 41 10.97 7.12 -2.53
C LYS A 41 9.52 6.86 -2.94
N TYR A 42 9.28 6.69 -4.24
CA TYR A 42 7.96 6.38 -4.76
C TYR A 42 7.46 5.01 -4.25
N TYR A 43 8.30 3.96 -4.31
CA TYR A 43 7.93 2.62 -3.82
C TYR A 43 7.83 2.55 -2.30
N ASP A 44 8.66 3.26 -1.57
CA ASP A 44 8.60 3.38 -0.11
C ASP A 44 7.21 3.84 0.33
N LEU A 45 6.70 4.92 -0.27
CA LEU A 45 5.36 5.43 0.03
C LEU A 45 4.24 4.53 -0.51
N ASN A 46 4.34 4.16 -1.79
CA ASN A 46 3.19 3.59 -2.50
C ASN A 46 3.09 2.07 -2.35
N VAL A 47 4.16 1.34 -2.05
CA VAL A 47 4.15 -0.13 -2.03
C VAL A 47 4.60 -0.65 -0.67
N PHE A 48 5.75 -0.20 -0.17
CA PHE A 48 6.31 -0.77 1.05
C PHE A 48 5.58 -0.31 2.30
N SER A 49 5.25 0.98 2.41
CA SER A 49 4.47 1.51 3.53
C SER A 49 3.14 0.78 3.76
N PRO A 50 2.24 0.63 2.76
CA PRO A 50 0.99 -0.10 2.97
C PRO A 50 1.20 -1.58 3.25
N ALA A 51 2.21 -2.22 2.65
CA ALA A 51 2.53 -3.63 2.93
C ALA A 51 3.01 -3.84 4.38
N VAL A 52 3.94 -3.02 4.83
CA VAL A 52 4.46 -3.07 6.22
C VAL A 52 3.37 -2.69 7.22
N LEU A 53 2.59 -1.64 6.94
CA LEU A 53 1.47 -1.24 7.79
C LEU A 53 0.41 -2.34 7.89
N ASN A 54 0.12 -3.03 6.78
CA ASN A 54 -0.77 -4.19 6.78
C ASN A 54 -0.22 -5.31 7.67
N SER A 55 1.08 -5.63 7.58
CA SER A 55 1.71 -6.62 8.46
C SER A 55 1.60 -6.24 9.94
N VAL A 56 1.84 -4.98 10.27
CA VAL A 56 1.70 -4.45 11.65
C VAL A 56 0.25 -4.55 12.13
N PHE A 57 -0.72 -4.11 11.32
CA PHE A 57 -2.14 -4.22 11.61
C PHE A 57 -2.55 -5.66 11.86
N MET A 58 -2.15 -6.58 10.98
CA MET A 58 -2.45 -7.99 11.15
C MET A 58 -1.83 -8.54 12.43
N LYS A 59 -0.55 -8.26 12.73
CA LYS A 59 0.07 -8.71 13.98
C LYS A 59 -0.68 -8.25 15.23
N ILE A 60 -1.14 -7.00 15.27
CA ILE A 60 -1.89 -6.47 16.42
C ILE A 60 -3.22 -7.24 16.59
N PHE A 61 -3.97 -7.47 15.51
CA PHE A 61 -5.34 -8.03 15.62
C PHE A 61 -5.44 -9.54 15.35
N ASN A 62 -4.33 -10.24 15.06
CA ASN A 62 -4.36 -11.69 14.82
C ASN A 62 -4.28 -12.52 16.11
N ASP A 63 -3.71 -11.96 17.18
CA ASP A 63 -3.60 -12.63 18.49
C ASP A 63 -4.96 -12.88 19.15
N HIS A 64 -6.03 -12.24 18.64
CA HIS A 64 -7.39 -12.38 19.13
C HIS A 64 -8.35 -12.82 18.02
N VAL A 65 -8.61 -14.14 17.95
CA VAL A 65 -9.41 -14.80 16.89
C VAL A 65 -10.83 -14.23 16.75
N LYS A 66 -11.38 -13.61 17.81
CA LYS A 66 -12.74 -13.05 17.81
C LYS A 66 -12.88 -11.75 17.01
N VAL A 67 -11.79 -11.01 16.79
CA VAL A 67 -11.85 -9.71 16.10
C VAL A 67 -11.98 -9.91 14.59
N LYS A 68 -13.07 -9.41 14.00
CA LYS A 68 -13.26 -9.43 12.54
C LYS A 68 -12.34 -8.39 11.88
N LYS A 69 -11.50 -8.82 10.95
CA LYS A 69 -10.52 -7.96 10.25
C LYS A 69 -11.01 -7.65 8.85
N LEU A 70 -10.94 -6.38 8.45
CA LEU A 70 -11.19 -5.94 7.09
C LEU A 70 -10.06 -5.02 6.62
N VAL A 71 -9.40 -5.41 5.53
CA VAL A 71 -8.36 -4.63 4.86
C VAL A 71 -8.93 -4.12 3.55
N ILE A 72 -8.91 -2.81 3.34
CA ILE A 72 -9.36 -2.17 2.10
C ILE A 72 -8.14 -1.52 1.45
N ASN A 73 -7.73 -1.99 0.27
CA ASN A 73 -6.69 -1.35 -0.53
C ASN A 73 -7.31 -0.49 -1.63
N ILE A 74 -6.99 0.80 -1.64
CA ILE A 74 -7.46 1.70 -2.69
C ILE A 74 -6.56 1.55 -3.92
N THR A 75 -7.06 0.81 -4.89
CA THR A 75 -6.39 0.53 -6.16
C THR A 75 -6.85 1.47 -7.29
N SER A 76 -6.48 1.17 -8.52
CA SER A 76 -6.87 1.92 -9.73
C SER A 76 -6.86 0.98 -10.94
N ARG A 77 -7.55 1.35 -12.02
CA ARG A 77 -7.41 0.69 -13.33
C ARG A 77 -5.94 0.62 -13.78
N ALA A 78 -5.13 1.59 -13.37
CA ALA A 78 -3.68 1.60 -13.57
C ALA A 78 -2.93 0.38 -13.00
N GLY A 79 -3.54 -0.38 -12.08
CA GLY A 79 -2.96 -1.61 -11.53
C GLY A 79 -3.12 -2.84 -12.43
N ILE A 80 -3.96 -2.78 -13.46
CA ILE A 80 -4.21 -3.88 -14.40
C ILE A 80 -4.08 -3.46 -15.87
N GLU A 81 -4.08 -2.16 -16.15
CA GLU A 81 -3.94 -1.62 -17.50
C GLU A 81 -2.93 -0.45 -17.54
N PRO A 82 -2.09 -0.36 -18.58
CA PRO A 82 -1.10 0.70 -18.70
C PRO A 82 -1.73 2.04 -19.09
N ILE A 83 -1.21 3.12 -18.50
CA ILE A 83 -1.57 4.51 -18.84
C ILE A 83 -0.30 5.26 -19.28
N LYS A 84 -0.40 6.01 -20.38
CA LYS A 84 0.72 6.77 -20.95
C LYS A 84 1.35 7.70 -19.90
N THR A 85 2.69 7.79 -19.92
CA THR A 85 3.55 8.55 -18.97
C THR A 85 3.35 8.25 -17.49
N SER A 86 2.56 7.25 -17.13
CA SER A 86 2.22 6.94 -15.73
C SER A 86 3.04 5.76 -15.20
N GLY A 87 4.31 5.65 -15.59
CA GLY A 87 5.15 4.47 -15.32
C GLY A 87 5.23 4.13 -13.83
N TYR A 88 5.56 5.11 -12.99
CA TYR A 88 5.59 4.95 -11.53
C TYR A 88 4.21 4.52 -11.00
N TYR A 89 3.16 5.23 -11.45
CA TYR A 89 1.81 4.99 -10.97
C TYR A 89 1.29 3.59 -11.29
N CYS A 90 1.38 3.19 -12.55
CA CYS A 90 0.95 1.87 -13.02
C CYS A 90 1.74 0.75 -12.34
N SER A 91 3.07 0.86 -12.29
CA SER A 91 3.89 -0.19 -11.66
C SER A 91 3.61 -0.30 -10.16
N GLY A 92 3.46 0.83 -9.47
CA GLY A 92 3.12 0.86 -8.05
C GLY A 92 1.72 0.30 -7.76
N LYS A 93 0.71 0.68 -8.54
CA LYS A 93 -0.65 0.14 -8.39
C LYS A 93 -0.72 -1.35 -8.73
N ALA A 94 0.00 -1.82 -9.74
CA ALA A 94 0.07 -3.24 -10.07
C ALA A 94 0.72 -4.06 -8.95
N ALA A 95 1.83 -3.55 -8.37
CA ALA A 95 2.48 -4.17 -7.22
C ALA A 95 1.55 -4.22 -6.00
N ARG A 96 0.86 -3.12 -5.67
CA ARG A 96 -0.13 -3.09 -4.58
C ARG A 96 -1.30 -4.03 -4.82
N GLU A 97 -1.83 -4.04 -6.05
CA GLU A 97 -2.95 -4.91 -6.43
C GLU A 97 -2.59 -6.38 -6.20
N MET A 98 -1.41 -6.80 -6.66
CA MET A 98 -0.95 -8.16 -6.47
C MET A 98 -0.68 -8.49 -4.99
N TYR A 99 -0.10 -7.56 -4.24
CA TYR A 99 0.20 -7.79 -2.83
C TYR A 99 -1.06 -8.00 -1.95
N PHE A 100 -2.17 -7.31 -2.26
CA PHE A 100 -3.42 -7.38 -1.48
C PHE A 100 -4.45 -8.39 -2.01
N LYS A 101 -4.14 -9.12 -3.10
CA LYS A 101 -4.94 -10.26 -3.56
C LYS A 101 -4.62 -11.51 -2.77
#